data_AF-A0A349BCA8-F1
#
_entry.id   AF-A0A349BCA8-F1
#
_cell.length_a   1.000
_cell.length_b   1.000
_cell.length_c   1.000
_cell.angle_alpha   90.00
_cell.angle_beta   90.00
_cell.angle_gamma   90.00
#
_symmetry.space_group_name_H-M   'P 1'
#
loop_
_entity.id
_entity.type
_entity.pdbx_description
1 polymer ?
#
loop_
_entity_poly.entity_id
_entity_poly.type
_entity_poly.pdbx_seq_one_letter_code
_entity_poly.pdbx_strand_id
1 'polypeptide(L)'
;MWRWFEQVSLPPESTCDEVLLQLSSSRPTSVPTLESVVNLGRSRLQTLLKILEVDGAIRAVKGGYLLADEGWTYDRDKAERLRRLRREESDQMLAFADRPGCRLRFLREALDDAEAEDCGRCDRCLGAVRTTDLDPELVAEAGRHLRAGDVGIEPRRQWPTGLDEPKGRIKPDAQARWGRALCRVGDGGWGAMIDEVLTGDRLLHEDMVRAVAGVLKRWDWEQRPGWICPVPSRRRQGLIDRLCSGLGQLGKLPVHPALVRIEDGGFQADQANSAHQVANV
;
A
#
# COMPACT_ATOMS: atom_id res chain seq x y z
N MET A 1 -1.50 -6.31 9.12
CA MET A 1 -2.88 -6.35 8.60
C MET A 1 -3.90 -5.99 9.67
N TRP A 2 -4.05 -6.75 10.76
CA TRP A 2 -5.07 -6.49 11.81
C TRP A 2 -5.01 -5.10 12.47
N ARG A 3 -3.82 -4.61 12.82
CA ARG A 3 -3.63 -3.23 13.32
C ARG A 3 -4.20 -2.15 12.40
N TRP A 4 -4.27 -2.39 11.09
CA TRP A 4 -4.86 -1.43 10.15
C TRP A 4 -6.38 -1.35 10.35
N PHE A 5 -7.06 -2.49 10.49
CA PHE A 5 -8.51 -2.55 10.72
C PHE A 5 -8.92 -1.96 12.08
N GLU A 6 -8.09 -2.14 13.11
CA GLU A 6 -8.27 -1.49 14.41
C GLU A 6 -8.27 0.05 14.30
N GLN A 7 -7.45 0.62 13.42
CA GLN A 7 -7.24 2.07 13.29
C GLN A 7 -8.22 2.77 12.34
N VAL A 8 -8.88 2.03 11.44
CA VAL A 8 -9.79 2.60 10.41
C VAL A 8 -11.16 2.96 10.99
N SER A 9 -11.59 2.29 12.07
CA SER A 9 -12.96 2.45 12.60
C SER A 9 -13.19 3.77 13.34
N LEU A 10 -12.17 4.28 14.04
CA LEU A 10 -12.15 5.63 14.56
C LEU A 10 -10.70 6.16 14.50
N PRO A 11 -10.42 7.22 13.73
CA PRO A 11 -9.08 7.77 13.62
C PRO A 11 -8.50 8.15 15.00
N PRO A 12 -7.17 8.08 15.18
CA PRO A 12 -6.52 8.58 16.39
C PRO A 12 -6.86 10.05 16.63
N GLU A 13 -6.97 10.44 17.89
CA GLU A 13 -7.24 11.83 18.26
C GLU A 13 -6.25 12.80 17.62
N SER A 14 -4.96 12.48 17.63
CA SER A 14 -3.93 13.32 16.99
C SER A 14 -4.20 13.58 15.51
N THR A 15 -4.80 12.61 14.80
CA THR A 15 -5.19 12.76 13.39
C THR A 15 -6.44 13.65 13.26
N CYS A 16 -7.39 13.55 14.19
CA CYS A 16 -8.54 14.46 14.22
C CYS A 16 -8.06 15.90 14.48
N ASP A 17 -7.21 16.10 15.49
CA ASP A 17 -6.67 17.40 15.86
C ASP A 17 -5.88 18.03 14.71
N GLU A 18 -5.04 17.25 14.03
CA GLU A 18 -4.28 17.70 12.86
C GLU A 18 -5.21 18.22 11.76
N VAL A 19 -6.33 17.55 11.47
CA VAL A 19 -7.32 18.00 10.48
C VAL A 19 -8.07 19.23 10.96
N LEU A 20 -8.55 19.23 12.20
CA LEU A 20 -9.33 20.33 12.77
C LEU A 20 -8.53 21.64 12.82
N LEU A 21 -7.21 21.55 13.09
CA LEU A 21 -6.30 22.71 13.09
C LEU A 21 -6.22 23.41 11.73
N GLN A 22 -6.54 22.72 10.63
CA GLN A 22 -6.51 23.28 9.26
C GLN A 22 -7.85 23.89 8.83
N LEU A 23 -8.88 23.79 9.67
CA LEU A 23 -10.22 24.28 9.36
C LEU A 23 -10.47 25.65 9.98
N SER A 24 -11.18 26.49 9.24
CA SER A 24 -11.66 27.79 9.71
C SER A 24 -13.16 27.72 9.99
N SER A 25 -13.64 28.51 10.96
CA SER A 25 -15.07 28.69 11.21
C SER A 25 -15.77 29.56 10.15
N SER A 26 -15.02 30.35 9.37
CA SER A 26 -15.57 31.34 8.42
C SER A 26 -15.23 31.08 6.95
N ARG A 27 -14.12 30.40 6.65
CA ARG A 27 -13.70 30.08 5.28
C ARG A 27 -13.68 28.57 5.04
N PRO A 28 -14.44 28.04 4.06
CA PRO A 28 -14.45 26.61 3.77
C PRO A 28 -13.09 26.11 3.28
N THR A 29 -12.63 24.99 3.83
CA THR A 29 -11.42 24.29 3.36
C THR A 29 -11.80 23.07 2.53
N SER A 30 -11.29 23.01 1.30
CA SER A 30 -11.59 21.90 0.37
C SER A 30 -10.79 20.64 0.71
N VAL A 31 -11.28 19.47 0.30
CA VAL A 31 -10.54 18.20 0.48
C VAL A 31 -9.13 18.25 -0.17
N PRO A 32 -8.95 18.72 -1.42
CA PRO A 32 -7.61 18.89 -2.00
C PRO A 32 -6.67 19.78 -1.19
N THR A 33 -7.20 20.83 -0.56
CA THR A 33 -6.40 21.70 0.31
C THR A 33 -5.99 20.98 1.58
N LEU A 34 -6.89 20.20 2.20
CA LEU A 34 -6.54 19.38 3.35
C LEU A 34 -5.50 18.31 3.01
N GLU A 35 -5.58 17.70 1.82
CA GLU A 35 -4.59 16.71 1.36
C GLU A 35 -3.17 17.27 1.21
N SER A 36 -3.01 18.58 0.98
CA SER A 36 -1.68 19.19 0.84
C SER A 36 -1.02 19.53 2.17
N VAL A 37 -1.77 19.54 3.27
CA VAL A 37 -1.27 19.89 4.60
C VAL A 37 -1.37 18.74 5.60
N VAL A 38 -2.23 17.74 5.36
CA VAL A 38 -2.40 16.54 6.19
C VAL A 38 -2.00 15.30 5.41
N ASN A 39 -1.09 14.50 5.96
CA ASN A 39 -0.56 13.29 5.32
C ASN A 39 -1.51 12.09 5.47
N LEU A 40 -2.73 12.23 4.94
CA LEU A 40 -3.74 11.17 4.87
C LEU A 40 -4.12 10.89 3.41
N GLY A 41 -4.34 9.61 3.09
CA GLY A 41 -4.89 9.21 1.80
C GLY A 41 -6.34 9.67 1.65
N ARG A 42 -6.75 10.01 0.42
CA ARG A 42 -8.07 10.59 0.09
C ARG A 42 -9.24 9.90 0.77
N SER A 43 -9.36 8.59 0.62
CA SER A 43 -10.47 7.83 1.19
C SER A 43 -10.50 7.91 2.71
N ARG A 44 -9.33 7.84 3.37
CA ARG A 44 -9.23 7.93 4.83
C ARG A 44 -9.57 9.33 5.33
N LEU A 45 -9.11 10.37 4.64
CA LEU A 45 -9.47 11.75 4.95
C LEU A 45 -10.98 11.98 4.80
N GLN A 46 -11.60 11.48 3.73
CA GLN A 46 -13.05 11.57 3.53
C GLN A 46 -13.84 10.84 4.63
N THR A 47 -13.40 9.63 5.01
CA THR A 47 -14.02 8.90 6.13
C THR A 47 -13.91 9.68 7.43
N LEU A 48 -12.73 10.23 7.74
CA LEU A 48 -12.52 11.06 8.93
C LEU A 48 -13.42 12.31 8.92
N LEU A 49 -13.47 13.05 7.81
CA LEU A 49 -14.33 14.23 7.69
C LEU A 49 -15.80 13.89 7.91
N LYS A 50 -16.27 12.75 7.38
CA LYS A 50 -17.64 12.29 7.62
C LYS A 50 -17.91 11.94 9.09
N ILE A 51 -16.94 11.32 9.76
CA ILE A 51 -17.05 11.03 11.20
C ILE A 51 -17.11 12.34 12.00
N LEU A 52 -16.20 13.28 11.73
CA LEU A 52 -16.16 14.58 12.38
C LEU A 52 -17.43 15.39 12.14
N GLU A 53 -18.02 15.31 10.95
CA GLU A 53 -19.30 15.96 10.63
C GLU A 53 -20.45 15.36 11.42
N VAL A 54 -20.55 14.03 11.48
CA VAL A 54 -21.59 13.33 12.27
C VAL A 54 -21.44 13.60 13.76
N ASP A 55 -20.21 13.66 14.26
CA ASP A 55 -19.91 13.99 15.66
C ASP A 55 -20.02 15.50 15.96
N GLY A 56 -20.35 16.34 14.96
CA GLY A 56 -20.61 17.77 15.13
C GLY A 56 -19.37 18.67 15.21
N ALA A 57 -18.16 18.14 14.98
CA ALA A 57 -16.93 18.91 15.01
C ALA A 57 -16.79 19.89 13.82
N ILE A 58 -17.41 19.56 12.69
CA ILE A 58 -17.31 20.31 11.44
C ILE A 58 -18.66 20.36 10.73
N ARG A 59 -18.80 21.26 9.76
CA ARG A 59 -19.98 21.38 8.89
C ARG A 59 -19.56 21.29 7.43
N ALA A 60 -20.21 20.41 6.65
CA ALA A 60 -20.05 20.41 5.20
C ALA A 60 -20.82 21.57 4.56
N VAL A 61 -20.15 22.32 3.71
CA VAL A 61 -20.72 23.46 2.97
C VAL A 61 -20.27 23.44 1.52
N LYS A 62 -20.85 24.32 0.69
CA LYS A 62 -20.37 24.50 -0.68
C LYS A 62 -18.90 24.92 -0.65
N GLY A 63 -18.03 24.12 -1.26
CA GLY A 63 -16.61 24.38 -1.36
C GLY A 63 -15.72 23.66 -0.35
N GLY A 64 -16.30 22.95 0.64
CA GLY A 64 -15.51 22.15 1.58
C GLY A 64 -16.14 22.04 2.96
N TYR A 65 -15.30 22.14 3.99
CA TYR A 65 -15.70 21.98 5.39
C TYR A 65 -15.33 23.23 6.20
N LEU A 66 -16.17 23.55 7.17
CA LEU A 66 -15.94 24.58 8.18
C LEU A 66 -15.81 23.93 9.55
N LEU A 67 -15.01 24.53 10.44
CA LEU A 67 -15.07 24.20 11.85
C LEU A 67 -16.46 24.56 12.39
N ALA A 68 -17.03 23.70 13.23
CA ALA A 68 -18.23 24.05 13.99
C ALA A 68 -17.86 24.99 15.14
N ASP A 69 -18.79 25.86 15.55
CA ASP A 69 -18.59 26.77 16.69
C ASP A 69 -18.75 26.04 18.05
N GLU A 70 -19.11 24.76 18.01
CA GLU A 70 -19.37 23.92 19.17
C GLU A 70 -18.06 23.28 19.65
N GLY A 71 -17.82 23.32 20.97
CA GLY A 71 -16.62 22.81 21.65
C GLY A 71 -16.51 21.29 21.63
N TRP A 72 -16.44 20.70 20.43
CA TRP A 72 -16.28 19.28 20.22
C TRP A 72 -15.03 18.77 20.96
N THR A 73 -15.19 17.61 21.60
CA THR A 73 -14.10 16.90 22.26
C THR A 73 -14.08 15.46 21.77
N TYR A 74 -12.87 14.92 21.59
CA TYR A 74 -12.71 13.54 21.14
C TYR A 74 -13.21 12.56 22.20
N ASP A 75 -14.20 11.74 21.86
CA ASP A 75 -14.71 10.68 22.74
C ASP A 75 -13.72 9.50 22.79
N ARG A 76 -12.76 9.61 23.72
CA ARG A 76 -11.73 8.58 23.97
C ARG A 76 -12.34 7.24 24.35
N ASP A 77 -13.40 7.25 25.17
CA ASP A 77 -14.00 6.02 25.67
C ASP A 77 -14.68 5.25 24.53
N LYS A 78 -15.40 5.95 23.64
CA LYS A 78 -15.97 5.37 22.40
C LYS A 78 -14.86 4.83 21.51
N ALA A 79 -13.77 5.57 21.33
CA ALA A 79 -12.63 5.15 20.54
C ALA A 79 -12.02 3.83 21.06
N GLU A 80 -11.79 3.74 22.37
CA GLU A 80 -11.20 2.57 23.01
C GLU A 80 -12.14 1.36 22.98
N ARG A 81 -13.45 1.56 23.22
CA ARG A 81 -14.46 0.50 23.08
C ARG A 81 -14.47 -0.06 21.66
N LEU A 82 -14.47 0.79 20.63
CA LEU A 82 -14.45 0.36 19.24
C LEU A 82 -13.16 -0.40 18.89
N ARG A 83 -11.99 0.10 19.33
CA ARG A 83 -10.71 -0.60 19.13
C ARG A 83 -10.71 -1.97 19.80
N ARG A 84 -11.28 -2.09 21.00
CA ARG A 84 -11.40 -3.37 21.69
C ARG A 84 -12.27 -4.35 20.90
N LEU A 85 -13.47 -3.93 20.46
CA LEU A 85 -14.35 -4.75 19.63
C LEU A 85 -13.66 -5.24 18.34
N ARG A 86 -12.93 -4.36 17.65
CA ARG A 86 -12.17 -4.74 16.44
C ARG A 86 -11.05 -5.73 16.71
N ARG A 87 -10.38 -5.62 17.86
CA ARG A 87 -9.38 -6.60 18.29
C ARG A 87 -10.03 -7.96 18.55
N GLU A 88 -11.12 -7.98 19.29
CA GLU A 88 -11.89 -9.20 19.56
C GLU A 88 -12.36 -9.87 18.26
N GLU A 89 -12.89 -9.11 17.29
CA GLU A 89 -13.25 -9.63 15.96
C GLU A 89 -12.04 -10.24 15.23
N SER A 90 -10.89 -9.55 15.26
CA SER A 90 -9.66 -10.02 14.62
C SER A 90 -9.13 -11.30 15.28
N ASP A 91 -9.17 -11.35 16.61
CA ASP A 91 -8.76 -12.51 17.40
C ASP A 91 -9.68 -13.72 17.13
N GLN A 92 -10.99 -13.50 16.95
CA GLN A 92 -11.91 -14.54 16.53
C GLN A 92 -11.59 -15.11 15.14
N MET A 93 -11.19 -14.26 14.19
CA MET A 93 -10.75 -14.72 12.86
C MET A 93 -9.49 -15.59 12.92
N LEU A 94 -8.52 -15.21 13.76
CA LEU A 94 -7.31 -16.01 14.00
C LEU A 94 -7.65 -17.32 14.72
N ALA A 95 -8.47 -17.25 15.76
CA ALA A 95 -8.93 -18.43 16.49
C ALA A 95 -9.69 -19.41 15.59
N PHE A 96 -10.47 -18.92 14.62
CA PHE A 96 -11.12 -19.75 13.61
C PHE A 96 -10.11 -20.49 12.72
N ALA A 97 -9.06 -19.81 12.27
CA ALA A 97 -8.04 -20.40 11.41
C ALA A 97 -7.32 -21.58 12.10
N ASP A 98 -6.95 -21.37 13.37
CA ASP A 98 -6.15 -22.31 14.19
C ASP A 98 -7.00 -23.29 15.03
N ARG A 99 -8.33 -23.19 14.99
CA ARG A 99 -9.26 -23.93 15.87
C ARG A 99 -8.95 -25.44 15.91
N PRO A 100 -8.69 -26.04 17.11
CA PRO A 100 -8.49 -27.48 17.28
C PRO A 100 -9.79 -28.31 17.38
N GLY A 101 -10.91 -27.84 16.81
CA GLY A 101 -12.22 -28.51 16.90
C GLY A 101 -13.17 -28.11 15.78
N CYS A 102 -14.46 -28.45 15.87
CA CYS A 102 -15.45 -28.17 14.82
C CYS A 102 -15.48 -26.68 14.42
N ARG A 103 -15.16 -26.39 13.16
CA ARG A 103 -15.14 -25.03 12.61
C ARG A 103 -16.54 -24.40 12.55
N LEU A 104 -17.53 -25.18 12.11
CA LEU A 104 -18.90 -24.66 11.99
C LEU A 104 -19.51 -24.39 13.37
N ARG A 105 -19.23 -25.25 14.35
CA ARG A 105 -19.65 -25.03 15.74
C ARG A 105 -19.10 -23.72 16.27
N PHE A 106 -17.81 -23.45 16.08
CA PHE A 106 -17.21 -22.17 16.48
C PHE A 106 -17.93 -20.97 15.86
N LEU A 107 -18.25 -21.03 14.56
CA LEU A 107 -18.98 -19.95 13.89
C LEU A 107 -20.39 -19.76 14.46
N ARG A 108 -21.09 -20.86 14.78
CA ARG A 108 -22.43 -20.84 15.40
C ARG A 108 -22.36 -20.26 16.82
N GLU A 109 -21.39 -20.68 17.63
CA GLU A 109 -21.13 -20.13 18.97
C GLU A 109 -20.84 -18.61 18.91
N ALA A 110 -20.05 -18.16 17.93
CA ALA A 110 -19.75 -16.74 17.73
C ALA A 110 -20.96 -15.91 17.24
N LEU A 111 -22.01 -16.57 16.74
CA LEU A 111 -23.27 -15.96 16.32
C LEU A 111 -24.39 -16.18 17.36
N ASP A 112 -24.01 -16.49 18.60
CA ASP A 112 -24.90 -16.69 19.74
C ASP A 112 -25.94 -17.81 19.54
N ASP A 113 -25.59 -18.86 18.79
CA ASP A 113 -26.44 -20.03 18.58
C ASP A 113 -26.30 -21.03 19.75
N ALA A 114 -27.34 -21.10 20.58
CA ALA A 114 -27.39 -21.99 21.74
C ALA A 114 -27.41 -23.49 21.40
N GLU A 115 -27.72 -23.86 20.15
CA GLU A 115 -27.77 -25.25 19.67
C GLU A 115 -26.52 -25.61 18.84
N ALA A 116 -25.41 -24.89 19.05
CA ALA A 116 -24.17 -25.10 18.34
C ALA A 116 -23.51 -26.45 18.70
N GLU A 117 -23.71 -27.44 17.83
CA GLU A 117 -23.09 -28.76 17.94
C GLU A 117 -22.01 -29.01 16.88
N ASP A 118 -21.20 -30.05 17.08
CA ASP A 118 -20.21 -30.50 16.11
C ASP A 118 -20.89 -30.94 14.81
N CYS A 119 -20.46 -30.37 13.67
CA CYS A 119 -21.21 -30.51 12.42
C CYS A 119 -20.99 -31.83 11.67
N GLY A 120 -19.98 -32.62 12.06
CA GLY A 120 -19.62 -33.88 11.40
C GLY A 120 -19.13 -33.75 9.95
N ARG A 121 -18.93 -32.55 9.42
CA ARG A 121 -18.64 -32.32 7.98
C ARG A 121 -17.40 -31.46 7.69
N CYS A 122 -16.89 -30.67 8.64
CA CYS A 122 -15.70 -29.86 8.41
C CYS A 122 -14.42 -30.70 8.47
N ASP A 123 -13.31 -30.15 7.96
CA ASP A 123 -11.95 -30.73 8.02
C ASP A 123 -11.58 -31.26 9.42
N ARG A 124 -11.87 -30.48 10.46
CA ARG A 124 -11.62 -30.88 11.86
C ARG A 124 -12.48 -32.05 12.35
N CYS A 125 -13.78 -32.06 12.03
CA CYS A 125 -14.68 -33.17 12.41
C CYS A 125 -14.36 -34.46 11.65
N LEU A 126 -13.94 -34.35 10.39
CA LEU A 126 -13.60 -35.49 9.56
C LEU A 126 -12.18 -36.02 9.82
N GLY A 127 -11.36 -35.32 10.60
CA GLY A 127 -9.93 -35.61 10.77
C GLY A 127 -9.14 -35.56 9.44
N ALA A 128 -9.72 -34.95 8.40
CA ALA A 128 -9.23 -35.05 7.05
C ALA A 128 -8.57 -33.72 6.66
N VAL A 129 -7.24 -33.73 6.62
CA VAL A 129 -6.50 -32.74 5.84
C VAL A 129 -6.66 -33.12 4.38
N ARG A 130 -7.31 -32.27 3.58
CA ARG A 130 -7.37 -32.46 2.14
C ARG A 130 -5.98 -32.20 1.57
N THR A 131 -5.18 -33.24 1.41
CA THR A 131 -3.95 -33.18 0.63
C THR A 131 -4.32 -33.44 -0.82
N THR A 132 -4.19 -32.41 -1.65
CA THR A 132 -4.25 -32.57 -3.10
C THR A 132 -2.85 -32.92 -3.56
N ASP A 133 -2.68 -34.08 -4.19
CA ASP A 133 -1.43 -34.37 -4.92
C ASP A 133 -1.43 -33.50 -6.16
N LEU A 134 -0.47 -32.58 -6.25
CA LEU A 134 -0.36 -31.62 -7.34
C LEU A 134 0.71 -32.12 -8.30
N ASP A 135 0.36 -32.21 -9.58
CA ASP A 135 1.33 -32.53 -10.62
C ASP A 135 2.50 -31.52 -10.59
N PRO A 136 3.74 -31.97 -10.32
CA PRO A 136 4.90 -31.10 -10.25
C PRO A 136 5.12 -30.29 -11.53
N GLU A 137 4.75 -30.82 -12.70
CA GLU A 137 4.89 -30.13 -13.98
C GLU A 137 3.90 -28.96 -14.08
N LEU A 138 2.66 -29.16 -13.66
CA LEU A 138 1.63 -28.12 -13.60
C LEU A 138 1.99 -27.01 -12.60
N VAL A 139 2.56 -27.37 -11.45
CA VAL A 139 3.08 -26.39 -10.47
C VAL A 139 4.21 -25.56 -11.08
N ALA A 140 5.13 -26.20 -11.79
CA ALA A 140 6.23 -25.51 -12.47
C ALA A 140 5.71 -24.58 -13.58
N GLU A 141 4.69 -25.00 -14.35
CA GLU A 141 4.04 -24.19 -15.37
C GLU A 141 3.34 -22.96 -14.78
N ALA A 142 2.55 -23.15 -13.72
CA ALA A 142 1.91 -22.05 -13.01
C ALA A 142 2.95 -21.05 -12.49
N GLY A 143 4.07 -21.54 -11.93
CA GLY A 143 5.17 -20.70 -11.50
C GLY A 143 5.81 -19.90 -12.64
N ARG A 144 6.00 -20.50 -13.82
CA ARG A 144 6.48 -19.78 -15.02
C ARG A 144 5.48 -18.73 -15.48
N HIS A 145 4.19 -19.05 -15.50
CA HIS A 145 3.13 -18.14 -15.89
C HIS A 145 3.09 -16.90 -14.99
N LEU A 146 3.10 -17.10 -13.67
CA LEU A 146 3.11 -16.01 -12.69
C LEU A 146 4.34 -15.11 -12.79
N ARG A 147 5.50 -15.65 -13.25
CA ARG A 147 6.74 -14.90 -13.43
C ARG A 147 6.93 -14.28 -14.82
N ALA A 148 6.04 -14.57 -15.77
CA ALA A 148 6.20 -14.14 -17.16
C ALA A 148 5.84 -12.66 -17.39
N GLY A 149 4.97 -12.10 -16.55
CA GLY A 149 4.44 -10.74 -16.69
C GLY A 149 5.40 -9.62 -16.29
N ASP A 150 4.90 -8.40 -16.40
CA ASP A 150 5.44 -7.19 -15.79
C ASP A 150 4.28 -6.27 -15.39
N VAL A 151 4.57 -5.34 -14.49
CA VAL A 151 3.57 -4.41 -13.96
C VAL A 151 3.77 -3.06 -14.64
N GLY A 152 2.78 -2.59 -15.37
CA GLY A 152 2.78 -1.25 -15.97
C GLY A 152 2.74 -0.14 -14.90
N ILE A 153 3.57 0.88 -15.08
CA ILE A 153 3.58 2.09 -14.26
C ILE A 153 3.13 3.24 -15.15
N GLU A 154 1.93 3.73 -14.91
CA GLU A 154 1.36 4.85 -15.64
C GLU A 154 2.10 6.15 -15.34
N PRO A 155 2.44 6.97 -16.37
CA PRO A 155 3.03 8.26 -16.13
C PRO A 155 1.99 9.22 -15.56
N ARG A 156 2.41 10.04 -14.60
CA ARG A 156 1.56 11.13 -14.09
C ARG A 156 1.35 12.15 -15.21
N ARG A 157 0.08 12.53 -15.41
CA ARG A 157 -0.33 13.55 -16.39
C ARG A 157 -0.68 14.89 -15.74
N GLN A 158 -0.82 14.92 -14.42
CA GLN A 158 -1.23 16.08 -13.65
C GLN A 158 -0.51 16.08 -12.30
N TRP A 159 -0.18 17.28 -11.83
CA TRP A 159 0.28 17.53 -10.48
C TRP A 159 -0.88 17.39 -9.48
N PRO A 160 -0.60 17.07 -8.21
CA PRO A 160 -1.60 17.08 -7.16
C PRO A 160 -2.31 18.43 -7.09
N THR A 161 -3.62 18.40 -6.91
CA THR A 161 -4.43 19.60 -6.63
C THR A 161 -4.18 20.08 -5.20
N GLY A 162 -4.24 21.39 -4.95
CA GLY A 162 -4.04 21.97 -3.61
C GLY A 162 -2.61 22.40 -3.28
N LEU A 163 -1.68 22.24 -4.22
CA LEU A 163 -0.32 22.79 -4.15
C LEU A 163 -0.25 24.19 -4.78
N ASP A 164 0.62 25.04 -4.26
CA ASP A 164 0.95 26.34 -4.88
C ASP A 164 1.78 26.14 -6.15
N GLU A 165 2.86 25.35 -6.03
CA GLU A 165 3.69 24.80 -7.10
C GLU A 165 4.28 23.44 -6.66
N PRO A 166 4.54 22.50 -7.59
CA PRO A 166 4.12 22.52 -8.98
C PRO A 166 2.60 22.26 -9.11
N LYS A 167 1.94 22.90 -10.09
CA LYS A 167 0.49 22.76 -10.28
C LYS A 167 0.04 22.50 -11.73
N GLY A 168 -1.18 21.99 -11.87
CA GLY A 168 -1.84 21.82 -13.16
C GLY A 168 -1.38 20.59 -13.95
N ARG A 169 -1.60 20.62 -15.27
CA ARG A 169 -1.28 19.52 -16.18
C ARG A 169 0.23 19.48 -16.46
N ILE A 170 0.83 18.30 -16.38
CA ILE A 170 2.23 18.09 -16.78
C ILE A 170 2.28 18.18 -18.31
N LYS A 171 3.14 19.04 -18.86
CA LYS A 171 3.25 19.21 -20.31
C LYS A 171 3.72 17.90 -20.97
N PRO A 172 3.24 17.54 -22.18
CA PRO A 172 3.56 16.25 -22.80
C PRO A 172 5.05 15.94 -22.94
N ASP A 173 5.87 16.96 -23.17
CA ASP A 173 7.33 16.91 -23.26
C ASP A 173 8.05 16.71 -21.91
N ALA A 174 7.38 17.04 -20.80
CA ALA A 174 7.87 16.82 -19.44
C ALA A 174 7.26 15.57 -18.78
N GLN A 175 6.35 14.86 -19.46
CA GLN A 175 5.79 13.61 -18.93
C GLN A 175 6.80 12.47 -19.09
N ALA A 176 6.92 11.65 -18.05
CA ALA A 176 7.59 10.37 -18.17
C ALA A 176 6.89 9.49 -19.21
N ARG A 177 7.63 8.56 -19.82
CA ARG A 177 7.03 7.44 -20.54
C ARG A 177 6.42 6.45 -19.55
N TRP A 178 5.56 5.56 -20.04
CA TRP A 178 5.13 4.38 -19.28
C TRP A 178 6.33 3.64 -18.72
N GLY A 179 6.33 3.39 -17.41
CA GLY A 179 7.31 2.56 -16.73
C GLY A 179 6.85 1.11 -16.66
N ARG A 180 7.76 0.23 -16.23
CA ARG A 180 7.47 -1.17 -15.92
C ARG A 180 8.21 -1.61 -14.67
N ALA A 181 7.61 -2.49 -13.89
CA ALA A 181 8.23 -3.18 -12.77
C ALA A 181 8.17 -4.69 -12.97
N LEU A 182 9.11 -5.41 -12.35
CA LEU A 182 9.16 -6.86 -12.41
C LEU A 182 7.90 -7.51 -11.81
N CYS A 183 7.46 -7.00 -10.66
CA CYS A 183 6.45 -7.65 -9.83
C CYS A 183 5.81 -6.63 -8.87
N ARG A 184 4.70 -7.02 -8.23
CA ARG A 184 4.21 -6.33 -7.04
C ARG A 184 4.81 -7.00 -5.80
N VAL A 185 5.05 -6.23 -4.74
CA VAL A 185 5.41 -6.79 -3.43
C VAL A 185 4.28 -7.73 -2.99
N GLY A 186 4.64 -8.94 -2.56
CA GLY A 186 3.69 -9.97 -2.15
C GLY A 186 2.90 -10.64 -3.28
N ASP A 187 3.29 -10.49 -4.55
CA ASP A 187 2.65 -11.27 -5.62
C ASP A 187 3.04 -12.75 -5.60
N GLY A 188 2.23 -13.58 -6.29
CA GLY A 188 2.44 -15.03 -6.36
C GLY A 188 3.59 -15.48 -7.27
N GLY A 189 4.24 -14.56 -7.99
CA GLY A 189 5.29 -14.89 -8.95
C GLY A 189 6.68 -14.69 -8.37
N TRP A 190 7.05 -13.42 -8.19
CA TRP A 190 8.36 -13.01 -7.69
C TRP A 190 8.31 -12.52 -6.23
N GLY A 191 7.13 -12.22 -5.69
CA GLY A 191 6.93 -11.57 -4.39
C GLY A 191 7.79 -12.13 -3.26
N ALA A 192 7.68 -13.43 -2.95
CA ALA A 192 8.43 -14.05 -1.85
C ALA A 192 9.96 -13.91 -2.02
N MET A 193 10.47 -14.11 -3.23
CA MET A 193 11.90 -14.01 -3.52
C MET A 193 12.39 -12.55 -3.44
N ILE A 194 11.57 -11.60 -3.89
CA ILE A 194 11.88 -10.18 -3.79
C ILE A 194 11.82 -9.72 -2.33
N ASP A 195 10.89 -10.23 -1.52
CA ASP A 195 10.81 -9.94 -0.10
C ASP A 195 12.06 -10.42 0.66
N GLU A 196 12.58 -11.61 0.36
CA GLU A 196 13.87 -12.10 0.91
C GLU A 196 15.05 -11.19 0.51
N VAL A 197 15.07 -10.72 -0.75
CA VAL A 197 16.12 -9.80 -1.22
C VAL A 197 16.00 -8.42 -0.56
N LEU A 198 14.78 -7.94 -0.35
CA LEU A 198 14.52 -6.68 0.31
C LEU A 198 14.76 -6.76 1.81
N THR A 199 14.52 -7.88 2.48
CA THR A 199 14.85 -8.06 3.91
C THR A 199 16.35 -8.25 4.14
N GLY A 200 17.07 -8.75 3.12
CA GLY A 200 18.50 -9.04 3.19
C GLY A 200 18.79 -10.51 3.49
N ASP A 201 17.74 -11.33 3.61
CA ASP A 201 17.82 -12.78 3.82
C ASP A 201 18.34 -13.51 2.57
N ARG A 202 18.34 -12.84 1.42
CA ARG A 202 18.84 -13.38 0.15
C ARG A 202 19.62 -12.35 -0.67
N LEU A 203 20.67 -12.82 -1.33
CA LEU A 203 21.38 -12.03 -2.34
C LEU A 203 20.59 -12.00 -3.66
N LEU A 204 20.69 -10.88 -4.38
CA LEU A 204 20.12 -10.75 -5.73
C LEU A 204 20.71 -11.85 -6.65
N HIS A 205 19.85 -12.73 -7.15
CA HIS A 205 20.25 -13.86 -8.00
C HIS A 205 20.23 -13.47 -9.49
N GLU A 206 21.04 -14.15 -10.30
CA GLU A 206 21.15 -13.88 -11.74
C GLU A 206 19.79 -14.04 -12.46
N ASP A 207 18.96 -14.98 -12.05
CA ASP A 207 17.62 -15.18 -12.64
C ASP A 207 16.73 -13.94 -12.49
N MET A 208 16.88 -13.18 -11.40
CA MET A 208 16.12 -11.94 -11.20
C MET A 208 16.62 -10.84 -12.15
N VAL A 209 17.93 -10.76 -12.37
CA VAL A 209 18.53 -9.83 -13.36
C VAL A 209 18.03 -10.19 -14.77
N ARG A 210 18.04 -11.49 -15.12
CA ARG A 210 17.52 -11.99 -16.40
C ARG A 210 16.03 -11.72 -16.55
N ALA A 211 15.26 -11.82 -15.47
CA ALA A 211 13.83 -11.51 -15.49
C ALA A 211 13.57 -10.02 -15.77
N VAL A 212 14.30 -9.11 -15.09
CA VAL A 212 14.23 -7.67 -15.38
C VAL A 212 14.67 -7.38 -16.82
N ALA A 213 15.71 -8.04 -17.31
CA ALA A 213 16.10 -7.94 -18.72
C ALA A 213 15.00 -8.44 -19.68
N GLY A 214 14.25 -9.48 -19.29
CA GLY A 214 13.05 -9.94 -19.98
C GLY A 214 11.96 -8.87 -20.06
N VAL A 215 11.73 -8.14 -18.96
CA VAL A 215 10.82 -6.97 -18.95
C VAL A 215 11.31 -5.90 -19.92
N LEU A 216 12.60 -5.55 -19.88
CA LEU A 216 13.19 -4.56 -20.77
C LEU A 216 13.15 -4.98 -22.25
N LYS A 217 13.27 -6.28 -22.54
CA LYS A 217 13.17 -6.84 -23.90
C LYS A 217 11.76 -6.70 -24.49
N ARG A 218 10.72 -6.82 -23.66
CA ARG A 218 9.32 -6.67 -24.08
C ARG A 218 8.86 -5.21 -24.16
N TRP A 219 9.72 -4.28 -23.79
CA TRP A 219 9.41 -2.87 -23.83
C TRP A 219 9.45 -2.37 -25.27
N ASP A 220 8.45 -1.58 -25.64
CA ASP A 220 8.35 -0.96 -26.96
C ASP A 220 9.27 0.25 -27.07
N TRP A 221 10.56 0.00 -27.22
CA TRP A 221 11.58 1.02 -27.37
C TRP A 221 11.54 1.60 -28.79
N GLU A 222 11.25 2.89 -28.93
CA GLU A 222 11.48 3.60 -30.21
C GLU A 222 12.96 3.56 -30.61
N GLN A 223 13.85 3.67 -29.63
CA GLN A 223 15.29 3.55 -29.79
C GLN A 223 15.87 2.76 -28.62
N ARG A 224 16.86 1.92 -28.92
CA ARG A 224 17.54 1.13 -27.88
C ARG A 224 18.16 2.08 -26.84
N PRO A 225 17.95 1.85 -25.52
CA PRO A 225 18.59 2.64 -24.48
C PRO A 225 20.12 2.62 -24.60
N GLY A 226 20.75 3.77 -24.36
CA GLY A 226 22.21 3.92 -24.43
C GLY A 226 22.94 3.69 -23.11
N TRP A 227 22.27 3.80 -21.97
CA TRP A 227 22.87 3.69 -20.63
C TRP A 227 21.79 3.46 -19.55
N ILE A 228 22.22 3.13 -18.33
CA ILE A 228 21.37 2.88 -17.17
C ILE A 228 21.64 3.94 -16.09
N CYS A 229 20.59 4.60 -15.61
CA CYS A 229 20.66 5.53 -14.47
C CYS A 229 20.08 4.87 -13.21
N PRO A 230 20.88 4.51 -12.20
CA PRO A 230 20.35 4.09 -10.90
C PRO A 230 19.71 5.28 -10.18
N VAL A 231 18.51 5.08 -9.62
CA VAL A 231 17.92 6.05 -8.68
C VAL A 231 18.59 5.85 -7.31
N PRO A 232 19.20 6.90 -6.70
CA PRO A 232 19.90 6.77 -5.43
C PRO A 232 18.99 6.25 -4.30
N SER A 233 19.52 5.40 -3.42
CA SER A 233 18.77 4.86 -2.28
C SER A 233 19.54 4.91 -0.98
N ARG A 234 18.90 5.41 0.08
CA ARG A 234 19.46 5.46 1.44
C ARG A 234 19.62 4.08 2.08
N ARG A 235 18.72 3.15 1.76
CA ARG A 235 18.61 1.84 2.43
C ARG A 235 19.08 0.68 1.56
N ARG A 236 19.10 0.85 0.23
CA ARG A 236 19.25 -0.25 -0.72
C ARG A 236 20.28 0.02 -1.82
N GLN A 237 21.23 0.92 -1.59
CA GLN A 237 22.23 1.30 -2.61
C GLN A 237 22.95 0.07 -3.19
N GLY A 238 23.49 -0.81 -2.34
CA GLY A 238 24.19 -2.01 -2.80
C GLY A 238 23.32 -3.01 -3.58
N LEU A 239 22.00 -3.05 -3.34
CA LEU A 239 21.07 -3.86 -4.13
C LEU A 239 20.87 -3.26 -5.53
N ILE A 240 20.66 -1.94 -5.59
CA ILE A 240 20.48 -1.20 -6.84
C ILE A 240 21.76 -1.29 -7.69
N ASP A 241 22.93 -1.11 -7.09
CA ASP A 241 24.22 -1.18 -7.78
C ASP A 241 24.44 -2.57 -8.40
N ARG A 242 24.14 -3.65 -7.66
CA ARG A 242 24.24 -5.02 -8.18
C ARG A 242 23.27 -5.26 -9.33
N LEU A 243 22.02 -4.81 -9.21
CA LEU A 243 21.02 -4.95 -10.27
C LEU A 243 21.45 -4.19 -11.54
N CYS A 244 21.83 -2.92 -11.41
CA CYS A 244 22.26 -2.09 -12.53
C CYS A 244 23.53 -2.62 -13.16
N SER A 245 24.50 -3.09 -12.37
CA SER A 245 25.73 -3.72 -12.87
C SER A 245 25.42 -5.00 -13.67
N GLY A 246 24.58 -5.88 -13.13
CA GLY A 246 24.17 -7.11 -13.83
C GLY A 246 23.42 -6.82 -15.13
N LEU A 247 22.49 -5.86 -15.13
CA LEU A 247 21.79 -5.42 -16.33
C LEU A 247 22.74 -4.76 -17.35
N GLY A 248 23.69 -3.96 -16.89
CA GLY A 248 24.71 -3.32 -17.73
C GLY A 248 25.60 -4.34 -18.42
N GLN A 249 26.06 -5.36 -17.70
CA GLN A 249 26.84 -6.47 -18.25
C GLN A 249 26.03 -7.26 -19.29
N LEU A 250 24.80 -7.66 -18.94
CA LEU A 250 23.94 -8.45 -19.82
C LEU A 250 23.52 -7.67 -21.09
N GLY A 251 23.17 -6.40 -20.93
CA GLY A 251 22.72 -5.52 -22.01
C GLY A 251 23.85 -4.83 -22.78
N LYS A 252 25.10 -4.95 -22.33
CA LYS A 252 26.27 -4.18 -22.78
C LYS A 252 26.01 -2.67 -22.74
N LEU A 253 25.47 -2.18 -21.63
CA LEU A 253 25.14 -0.77 -21.40
C LEU A 253 25.99 -0.20 -20.25
N PRO A 254 26.56 1.00 -20.40
CA PRO A 254 27.20 1.68 -19.28
C PRO A 254 26.16 2.08 -18.22
N VAL A 255 26.58 2.02 -16.96
CA VAL A 255 25.79 2.51 -15.82
C VAL A 255 26.34 3.88 -15.42
N HIS A 256 25.52 4.93 -15.54
CA HIS A 256 25.89 6.29 -15.16
C HIS A 256 25.03 6.76 -13.98
N PRO A 257 25.59 6.91 -12.77
CA PRO A 257 24.88 7.48 -11.63
C PRO A 257 24.76 9.01 -11.79
N ALA A 258 23.93 9.45 -12.73
CA ALA A 258 23.75 10.86 -13.06
C ALA A 258 22.87 11.63 -12.07
N LEU A 259 22.21 10.91 -11.15
CA LEU A 259 21.35 11.49 -10.11
C LEU A 259 22.09 11.54 -8.79
N VAL A 260 22.04 12.70 -8.13
CA VAL A 260 22.60 12.91 -6.79
C VAL A 260 21.47 13.31 -5.86
N ARG A 261 21.40 12.67 -4.69
CA ARG A 261 20.48 13.09 -3.63
C ARG A 261 21.00 14.36 -2.98
N ILE A 262 20.17 15.40 -2.92
CA ILE A 262 20.56 16.71 -2.35
C ILE A 262 20.16 16.87 -0.89
N GLU A 263 19.12 16.16 -0.42
CA GLU A 263 18.60 16.27 0.94
C GLU A 263 18.18 14.91 1.53
N ASP A 264 18.11 14.84 2.86
CA ASP A 264 17.60 13.68 3.59
C ASP A 264 16.12 13.88 3.94
N GLY A 265 15.25 13.78 2.92
CA GLY A 265 13.79 13.74 3.10
C GLY A 265 13.29 12.47 3.81
N GLY A 266 12.01 12.46 4.15
CA GLY A 266 11.31 11.27 4.66
C GLY A 266 11.25 10.16 3.61
N PHE A 267 10.78 8.96 3.99
CA PHE A 267 10.58 7.90 3.00
C PHE A 267 9.29 8.17 2.21
N GLN A 268 9.36 7.96 0.89
CA GLN A 268 8.18 8.05 0.02
C GLN A 268 7.07 7.06 0.41
N ALA A 269 7.43 5.93 1.02
CA ALA A 269 6.48 4.95 1.56
C ALA A 269 5.65 5.49 2.75
N ASP A 270 6.15 6.53 3.43
CA ASP A 270 5.46 7.16 4.56
C ASP A 270 4.52 8.29 4.09
N GLN A 271 4.52 8.64 2.80
CA GLN A 271 3.66 9.67 2.23
C GLN A 271 2.36 9.06 1.69
N ALA A 272 1.25 9.34 2.39
CA ALA A 272 -0.05 8.72 2.18
C ALA A 272 -0.86 9.34 1.02
N ASN A 273 -0.43 10.49 0.49
CA ASN A 273 -1.08 11.13 -0.66
C ASN A 273 -0.07 11.77 -1.61
N SER A 274 -0.54 12.12 -2.82
CA SER A 274 0.34 12.61 -3.89
C SER A 274 0.93 14.00 -3.62
N ALA A 275 0.27 14.85 -2.82
CA ALA A 275 0.81 16.18 -2.49
C ALA A 275 2.07 16.05 -1.63
N HIS A 276 1.99 15.24 -0.57
CA HIS A 276 3.13 14.91 0.28
C HIS A 276 4.22 14.13 -0.46
N GLN A 277 3.85 13.24 -1.39
CA GLN A 277 4.83 12.53 -2.24
C GLN A 277 5.66 13.50 -3.09
N VAL A 278 5.02 14.50 -3.73
CA VAL A 278 5.73 15.49 -4.55
C VAL A 278 6.62 16.39 -3.71
N ALA A 279 6.18 16.81 -2.52
CA ALA A 279 6.96 17.64 -1.62
C ALA A 279 8.18 16.92 -1.00
N ASN A 280 8.24 15.59 -1.09
CA ASN A 280 9.26 14.75 -0.45
C ASN A 280 10.28 14.17 -1.48
N VAL A 281 10.48 14.84 -2.62
CA VAL A 281 11.43 14.42 -3.68
C VAL A 281 12.66 15.33 -3.69
#